data_AF-A0A7V9F237-F1
#
_entry.id   AF-A0A7V9F237-F1
#
_cell.length_a   1.000
_cell.length_b   1.000
_cell.length_c   1.000
_cell.angle_alpha   90.00
_cell.angle_beta   90.00
_cell.angle_gamma   90.00
#
_symmetry.space_group_name_H-M   'P 1'
#
loop_
_entity.id
_entity.type
_entity.pdbx_description
1 polymer ?
#
loop_
_entity_poly.entity_id
_entity_poly.type
_entity_poly.pdbx_seq_one_letter_code
_entity_poly.pdbx_strand_id
1 'polypeptide(L)'
;MLDLRALRQDPGTAGAALARRGRAAAEALDRVLSLDGRRRELLPELEQLRADKNAASRRIGELQREGGDASEAIAAVKKVGERERSLDGELREVEEELDATLAALPNL
;
A
#
# COMPACT_ATOMS: atom_id res chain seq x y z
N MET A 1 5.08 0.26 -21.08
CA MET A 1 5.34 0.46 -19.64
C MET A 1 6.12 -0.74 -19.17
N LEU A 2 7.24 -0.54 -18.47
CA LEU A 2 8.07 -1.65 -17.98
C LEU A 2 7.27 -2.50 -16.98
N ASP A 3 7.41 -3.81 -17.06
CA ASP A 3 6.74 -4.72 -16.15
C ASP A 3 7.42 -4.66 -14.77
N LEU A 4 6.71 -4.12 -13.78
CA LEU A 4 7.16 -4.01 -12.40
C LEU A 4 7.56 -5.38 -11.81
N ARG A 5 6.93 -6.47 -12.26
CA ARG A 5 7.29 -7.83 -11.85
C ARG A 5 8.67 -8.21 -12.37
N ALA A 6 8.99 -7.86 -13.61
CA ALA A 6 10.31 -8.13 -14.20
C ALA A 6 11.40 -7.33 -13.50
N LEU A 7 11.15 -6.04 -13.20
CA LEU A 7 12.09 -5.19 -12.46
C LEU A 7 12.39 -5.73 -11.06
N ARG A 8 11.39 -6.34 -10.41
CA ARG A 8 11.54 -6.95 -9.08
C ARG A 8 12.27 -8.30 -9.12
N GLN A 9 12.06 -9.09 -10.16
CA GLN A 9 12.66 -10.42 -10.28
C GLN A 9 14.16 -10.36 -10.56
N ASP A 10 14.60 -9.38 -11.35
CA ASP A 10 16.01 -9.17 -11.65
C ASP A 10 16.38 -7.67 -11.64
N PRO A 11 16.44 -7.05 -10.46
CA PRO A 11 16.79 -5.63 -10.32
C PRO A 11 18.23 -5.35 -10.74
N GLY A 12 19.14 -6.33 -10.66
CA GLY A 12 20.53 -6.19 -11.06
C GLY A 12 20.69 -6.01 -12.56
N THR A 13 20.04 -6.87 -13.35
CA THR A 13 20.05 -6.75 -14.82
C THR A 13 19.32 -5.49 -15.28
N ALA A 14 18.16 -5.17 -14.68
CA ALA A 14 17.42 -3.96 -15.00
C ALA A 14 18.24 -2.69 -14.67
N GLY A 15 18.88 -2.65 -13.51
CA GLY A 15 19.71 -1.52 -13.08
C GLY A 15 20.92 -1.31 -13.97
N ALA A 16 21.60 -2.40 -14.39
CA ALA A 16 22.72 -2.31 -15.32
C ALA A 16 22.29 -1.78 -16.70
N ALA A 17 21.12 -2.20 -17.20
CA ALA A 17 20.60 -1.72 -18.47
C ALA A 17 20.14 -0.25 -18.40
N LEU A 18 19.52 0.18 -17.29
CA LEU A 18 19.15 1.57 -17.07
C LEU A 18 20.37 2.47 -16.84
N ALA A 19 21.40 2.00 -16.14
CA ALA A 19 22.64 2.75 -15.94
C ALA A 19 23.34 3.08 -17.26
N ARG A 20 23.25 2.21 -18.28
CA ARG A 20 23.74 2.48 -19.64
C ARG A 20 22.96 3.62 -20.34
N ARG A 21 21.72 3.87 -19.93
CA ARG A 21 20.84 4.93 -20.45
C ARG A 21 20.94 6.23 -19.63
N GLY A 22 21.51 6.15 -18.43
CA GLY A 22 21.88 7.30 -17.62
C GLY A 22 21.70 7.05 -16.12
N ARG A 23 22.42 7.82 -15.30
CA ARG A 23 22.37 7.72 -13.83
C ARG A 23 20.97 7.94 -13.27
N ALA A 24 20.23 8.91 -13.82
CA ALA A 24 18.86 9.21 -13.43
C ALA A 24 17.90 8.02 -13.63
N ALA A 25 18.14 7.19 -14.65
CA ALA A 25 17.32 6.01 -14.91
C ALA A 25 17.59 4.89 -13.89
N ALA A 26 18.84 4.75 -13.43
CA ALA A 26 19.18 3.80 -12.35
C ALA A 26 18.59 4.26 -11.01
N GLU A 27 18.69 5.55 -10.68
CA GLU A 27 18.09 6.11 -9.45
C GLU A 27 16.55 6.00 -9.45
N ALA A 28 15.91 6.15 -10.61
CA ALA A 28 14.48 5.92 -10.76
C ALA A 28 14.07 4.46 -10.54
N LEU A 29 14.92 3.48 -10.89
CA LEU A 29 14.66 2.07 -10.58
C LEU A 29 14.65 1.81 -9.07
N ASP A 30 15.63 2.34 -8.34
CA ASP A 30 15.69 2.20 -6.89
C ASP A 30 14.44 2.80 -6.23
N ARG A 31 13.97 3.95 -6.74
CA ARG A 31 12.73 4.57 -6.28
C ARG A 31 11.51 3.69 -6.54
N VAL A 32 11.38 3.12 -7.75
CA VAL A 32 10.31 2.18 -8.11
C VAL A 32 10.29 0.97 -7.18
N LEU A 33 11.45 0.37 -6.90
CA LEU A 33 11.55 -0.79 -6.01
C LEU A 33 11.18 -0.44 -4.56
N SER A 34 11.57 0.74 -4.09
CA SER A 34 11.18 1.24 -2.76
C SER A 34 9.67 1.48 -2.65
N LEU A 35 9.05 2.09 -3.66
CA LEU A 35 7.61 2.36 -3.68
C LEU A 35 6.80 1.06 -3.80
N ASP A 36 7.23 0.11 -4.62
CA ASP A 36 6.63 -1.23 -4.68
C ASP A 36 6.76 -1.97 -3.36
N GLY A 37 7.90 -1.86 -2.68
CA GLY A 37 8.09 -2.39 -1.33
C GLY A 37 7.06 -1.82 -0.36
N ARG A 38 6.93 -0.50 -0.32
CA ARG A 38 5.96 0.18 0.55
C ARG A 38 4.52 -0.21 0.25
N ARG A 39 4.14 -0.25 -1.04
CA ARG A 39 2.83 -0.70 -1.49
C ARG A 39 2.50 -2.10 -0.97
N ARG A 40 3.47 -3.02 -1.02
CA ARG A 40 3.31 -4.40 -0.57
C ARG A 40 3.24 -4.57 0.94
N GLU A 41 3.71 -3.59 1.71
CA GLU A 41 3.50 -3.52 3.16
C GLU A 41 2.12 -2.95 3.51
N LEU A 42 1.70 -1.89 2.80
CA LEU A 42 0.44 -1.20 3.06
C LEU A 42 -0.80 -2.04 2.72
N LEU A 43 -0.76 -2.79 1.62
CA LEU A 43 -1.88 -3.63 1.18
C LEU A 43 -2.35 -4.64 2.25
N PRO A 44 -1.49 -5.51 2.79
CA PRO A 44 -1.91 -6.46 3.82
C PRO A 44 -2.32 -5.77 5.13
N GLU A 45 -1.69 -4.65 5.51
CA GLU A 45 -2.11 -3.87 6.70
C GLU A 45 -3.53 -3.33 6.52
N LEU A 46 -3.86 -2.80 5.34
CA LEU A 46 -5.21 -2.32 4.99
C LEU A 46 -6.24 -3.45 4.97
N GLU A 47 -5.90 -4.60 4.38
CA GLU A 47 -6.79 -5.77 4.37
C GLU A 47 -7.08 -6.27 5.79
N GLN A 48 -6.07 -6.33 6.64
CA GLN A 48 -6.21 -6.73 8.04
C GLN A 48 -7.10 -5.74 8.81
N LEU A 49 -6.85 -4.43 8.68
CA LEU A 49 -7.68 -3.40 9.34
C LEU A 49 -9.14 -3.45 8.87
N ARG A 50 -9.38 -3.68 7.58
CA ARG A 50 -10.73 -3.85 7.03
C ARG A 50 -11.42 -5.08 7.62
N ALA A 51 -10.71 -6.20 7.73
CA ALA A 51 -11.22 -7.43 8.33
C ALA A 51 -11.58 -7.21 9.81
N ASP A 52 -10.68 -6.59 10.58
CA ASP A 52 -10.85 -6.32 12.00
C ASP A 52 -12.01 -5.34 12.25
N LYS A 53 -12.09 -4.25 11.48
CA LYS A 53 -13.18 -3.29 11.53
C LYS A 53 -14.53 -3.96 11.28
N ASN A 54 -14.61 -4.82 10.27
CA ASN A 54 -15.85 -5.51 9.89
C ASN A 54 -16.26 -6.54 10.95
N ALA A 55 -15.29 -7.28 11.52
CA ALA A 55 -15.55 -8.22 12.61
C ALA A 55 -16.03 -7.51 13.88
N ALA A 56 -15.37 -6.42 14.26
CA ALA A 56 -15.77 -5.62 15.42
C ALA A 56 -17.14 -4.95 15.22
N SER A 57 -17.43 -4.42 14.04
CA SER A 57 -18.74 -3.84 13.69
C SER A 57 -19.88 -4.85 13.83
N ARG A 58 -19.66 -6.12 13.43
CA ARG A 58 -20.65 -7.19 13.60
C ARG A 58 -20.94 -7.48 15.08
N ARG A 59 -19.88 -7.63 15.89
CA ARG A 59 -19.99 -7.85 17.34
C ARG A 59 -20.72 -6.72 18.06
N ILE A 60 -20.45 -5.46 17.68
CA ILE A 60 -21.16 -4.29 18.19
C ILE A 60 -22.66 -4.40 17.92
N GLY A 61 -23.04 -4.74 16.68
CA GLY A 61 -24.44 -4.90 16.32
C GLY A 61 -25.14 -6.04 17.07
N GLU A 62 -24.44 -7.12 17.40
CA GLU A 62 -24.93 -8.21 18.25
C GLU A 62 -25.15 -7.74 19.70
N LEU A 63 -24.14 -7.14 20.31
CA LEU A 63 -24.22 -6.57 21.67
C LEU A 63 -25.36 -5.57 21.83
N GLN A 64 -25.54 -4.68 20.85
CA GLN A 64 -26.62 -3.69 20.87
C GLN A 64 -28.01 -4.34 20.77
N ARG A 65 -28.16 -5.43 20.01
CA ARG A 65 -29.43 -6.18 19.94
C ARG A 65 -29.75 -6.89 21.23
N GLU A 66 -28.72 -7.34 21.96
CA GLU A 66 -28.85 -7.97 23.27
C GLU A 66 -29.07 -6.96 24.41
N GLY A 67 -29.10 -5.65 24.10
CA GLY A 67 -29.30 -4.58 25.07
C GLY A 67 -28.04 -4.22 25.87
N GLY A 68 -26.86 -4.69 25.44
CA GLY A 68 -25.58 -4.39 26.06
C GLY A 68 -25.03 -3.01 25.67
N ASP A 69 -24.13 -2.48 26.50
CA ASP A 69 -23.37 -1.27 26.17
C ASP A 69 -22.19 -1.60 25.24
N ALA A 70 -22.16 -0.95 24.08
CA ALA A 70 -21.10 -1.12 23.08
C ALA A 70 -20.26 0.16 22.88
N SER A 71 -20.39 1.15 23.76
CA SER A 71 -19.76 2.48 23.61
C SER A 71 -18.24 2.41 23.46
N GLU A 72 -17.57 1.57 24.25
CA GLU A 72 -16.11 1.37 24.17
C GLU A 72 -15.69 0.69 22.86
N ALA A 73 -16.44 -0.33 22.43
CA ALA A 73 -16.19 -1.03 21.18
C ALA A 73 -16.39 -0.11 19.95
N ILE A 74 -17.42 0.76 20.00
CA ILE A 74 -17.67 1.78 18.96
C ILE A 74 -16.49 2.75 18.88
N ALA A 75 -15.98 3.21 20.02
CA ALA A 75 -14.82 4.11 20.05
C ALA A 75 -13.56 3.44 19.48
N ALA A 76 -13.33 2.16 19.78
CA ALA A 76 -12.21 1.39 19.23
C ALA A 76 -12.32 1.24 17.69
N VAL A 77 -13.50 0.89 17.18
CA VAL A 77 -13.75 0.76 15.73
C VAL A 77 -13.56 2.10 15.00
N LYS A 78 -13.94 3.21 15.63
CA LYS A 78 -13.71 4.54 15.06
C LYS A 78 -12.22 4.82 14.84
N LYS A 79 -11.36 4.50 15.83
CA LYS A 79 -9.90 4.64 15.71
C LYS A 79 -9.31 3.77 14.59
N VAL A 80 -9.79 2.53 14.47
CA VAL A 80 -9.40 1.63 13.37
C VAL A 80 -9.80 2.23 12.02
N GLY A 81 -11.00 2.81 11.90
CA GLY A 81 -11.46 3.47 10.67
C GLY A 81 -10.74 4.78 10.33
N GLU A 82 -10.14 5.46 11.30
CA GLU A 82 -9.25 6.61 11.08
C GLU A 82 -7.89 6.14 10.56
N ARG A 83 -7.32 5.08 11.16
CA ARG A 83 -6.07 4.47 10.70
C ARG A 83 -6.19 3.90 9.29
N GLU A 84 -7.29 3.19 9.00
CA GLU A 84 -7.60 2.69 7.67
C GLU A 84 -7.60 3.81 6.63
N ARG A 85 -8.27 4.94 6.92
CA ARG A 85 -8.30 6.10 6.01
C ARG A 85 -6.93 6.71 5.78
N SER A 86 -6.11 6.80 6.82
CA SER A 86 -4.75 7.31 6.71
C SER A 86 -3.89 6.43 5.79
N LEU A 87 -3.94 5.11 5.97
CA LEU A 87 -3.17 4.17 5.16
C LEU A 87 -3.70 4.06 3.73
N ASP A 88 -5.01 4.21 3.54
CA ASP A 88 -5.63 4.22 2.21
C ASP A 88 -5.22 5.48 1.42
N GLY A 89 -5.01 6.62 2.12
CA GLY A 89 -4.38 7.81 1.54
C GLY A 89 -2.92 7.58 1.17
N GLU A 90 -2.12 7.03 2.09
CA GLU A 90 -0.71 6.72 1.84
C GLU A 90 -0.54 5.73 0.68
N LEU A 91 -1.39 4.71 0.59
CA LEU A 91 -1.37 3.75 -0.50
C LEU A 91 -1.62 4.44 -1.85
N ARG A 92 -2.59 5.36 -1.93
CA ARG A 92 -2.86 6.12 -3.16
C ARG A 92 -1.65 6.95 -3.58
N GLU A 93 -1.05 7.68 -2.65
CA GLU A 93 0.14 8.50 -2.92
C GLU A 93 1.31 7.63 -3.44
N VAL A 94 1.52 6.47 -2.81
CA VAL A 94 2.56 5.52 -3.23
C VAL A 94 2.27 4.96 -4.62
N GLU A 95 1.01 4.60 -4.92
CA GLU A 95 0.63 4.08 -6.24
C GLU A 95 0.76 5.15 -7.34
N GLU A 96 0.33 6.39 -7.07
CA GLU A 96 0.48 7.51 -8.00
C GLU A 96 1.96 7.83 -8.28
N GLU A 97 2.80 7.86 -7.23
CA GLU A 97 4.24 8.10 -7.39
C GLU A 97 4.92 6.93 -8.13
N LEU A 98 4.50 5.69 -7.85
CA LEU A 98 5.01 4.50 -8.52
C LEU A 98 4.71 4.53 -10.01
N ASP A 99 3.46 4.83 -10.38
CA ASP A 99 3.04 4.92 -11.78
C ASP A 99 3.76 6.05 -12.53
N ALA A 100 3.90 7.22 -11.89
CA ALA A 100 4.63 8.34 -12.46
C ALA A 100 6.11 8.00 -12.69
N THR A 101 6.75 7.34 -11.72
CA THR A 101 8.18 6.96 -11.83
C THR A 101 8.39 5.87 -12.88
N LEU A 102 7.49 4.88 -12.94
CA LEU A 102 7.50 3.84 -13.98
C LEU A 102 7.30 4.41 -15.38
N ALA A 103 6.44 5.42 -15.54
CA ALA A 103 6.21 6.08 -16.82
C ALA A 103 7.42 6.91 -17.28
N ALA A 104 8.21 7.44 -16.34
CA ALA A 104 9.42 8.21 -16.63
C ALA A 104 10.64 7.34 -16.99
N LEU A 105 10.61 6.04 -16.70
CA LEU A 105 11.71 5.14 -17.04
C LEU A 105 11.85 4.98 -18.55
N PRO A 106 13.07 5.13 -19.10
CA PRO A 106 13.30 4.79 -20.49
C PRO A 106 13.03 3.29 -20.69
N ASN A 107 12.47 2.90 -21.83
CA ASN A 107 12.34 1.49 -22.19
C ASN A 107 13.69 0.77 -22.02
N LEU A 108 13.70 -0.49 -21.60
CA LEU A 108 14.94 -1.28 -21.42
C LEU A 108 15.52 -1.74 -22.76
#